data_AF-A0A535VRX1-F1
#
_entry.id   AF-A0A535VRX1-F1
#
_cell.length_a   1.000
_cell.length_b   1.000
_cell.length_c   1.000
_cell.angle_alpha   90.00
_cell.angle_beta   90.00
_cell.angle_gamma   90.00
#
_symmetry.space_group_name_H-M   'P 1'
#
loop_
_entity.id
_entity.type
_entity.pdbx_description
1 polymer ?
#
loop_
_entity_poly.entity_id
_entity_poly.type
_entity_poly.pdbx_seq_one_letter_code
_entity_poly.pdbx_strand_id
1 'polypeptide(L)'
;MPNPNAIVSTRIRFDPPLAGRDIAEAVRDREQAVDVGGDRRIRLDPADARSVGFATVLNELAGMGLPAYLELDPDSGSIDRLLIPTLGRVLSVRARGAGGGIEVQLDRSHARHVVPGDSPDLDVLGRTLRTALESKRPVLVVTDFQGAIIDVRDFTPDPEGPLPPLPEPGDEPIPFPWRPRRWWEWVLWPIWKLLWWIRYPWFWWHCPSKVQAQAIFDAMAATSCDPLTVPVPCIPFKYPDDGCWARANEMCRLMVALGRDPAKVWIDGDLKVNSVNEPWCLVEWGWHVAPTICVRGGGWLLSTTRMVVDPSLFTTPVTEAQWKAKQGDPNATLTDTGRDIYIRPPFSPLHDDASYTATKADLAHYRLQLYNRSIQIGPPPYPCP
;
A
#
# COMPACT_ATOMS: atom_id res chain seq x y z
N MET A 1 6.92 -22.48 -17.60
CA MET A 1 6.34 -21.16 -17.30
C MET A 1 5.23 -21.41 -16.29
N PRO A 2 5.20 -20.68 -15.18
CA PRO A 2 4.08 -20.75 -14.24
C PRO A 2 2.78 -20.46 -15.01
N ASN A 3 1.79 -21.35 -14.87
CA ASN A 3 0.49 -21.37 -15.55
C ASN A 3 0.49 -21.01 -17.07
N PRO A 4 0.47 -21.98 -18.01
CA PRO A 4 0.47 -21.71 -19.45
C PRO A 4 -0.80 -21.01 -19.96
N ASN A 5 -1.89 -21.02 -19.18
CA ASN A 5 -3.14 -20.34 -19.51
C ASN A 5 -3.18 -18.88 -19.01
N ALA A 6 -2.16 -18.44 -18.26
CA ALA A 6 -2.10 -17.11 -17.71
C ALA A 6 -1.54 -16.07 -18.70
N ILE A 7 -2.27 -14.97 -18.83
CA ILE A 7 -1.89 -13.81 -19.62
C ILE A 7 -1.48 -12.70 -18.66
N VAL A 8 -0.27 -12.17 -18.83
CA VAL A 8 0.12 -10.88 -18.23
C VAL A 8 0.19 -9.86 -19.34
N SER A 9 -0.60 -8.81 -19.21
CA SER A 9 -0.69 -7.78 -20.24
C SER A 9 -0.56 -6.39 -19.64
N THR A 10 0.32 -5.59 -20.24
CA THR A 10 0.40 -4.14 -20.07
C THR A 10 -0.43 -3.39 -21.12
N ARG A 11 -0.98 -4.10 -22.12
CA ARG A 11 -1.76 -3.53 -23.22
C ARG A 11 -3.21 -3.95 -23.07
N ILE A 12 -3.95 -3.18 -22.28
CA ILE A 12 -5.38 -3.40 -22.04
C ILE A 12 -6.16 -2.38 -22.87
N ARG A 13 -6.89 -2.83 -23.89
CA ARG A 13 -7.68 -1.95 -24.76
C ARG A 13 -9.09 -2.50 -24.95
N PHE A 14 -10.07 -1.64 -24.71
CA PHE A 14 -11.47 -1.94 -24.93
C PHE A 14 -11.87 -1.64 -26.37
N ASP A 15 -12.53 -2.57 -27.04
CA ASP A 15 -13.11 -2.41 -28.37
C ASP A 15 -14.61 -2.77 -28.34
N PRO A 16 -15.52 -1.79 -28.50
CA PRO A 16 -15.24 -0.36 -28.69
C PRO A 16 -14.69 0.32 -27.42
N PRO A 17 -14.00 1.48 -27.50
CA PRO A 17 -13.50 2.18 -26.31
C PRO A 17 -14.60 2.56 -25.31
N LEU A 18 -14.33 2.41 -24.01
CA LEU A 18 -15.27 2.73 -22.92
C LEU A 18 -15.36 4.22 -22.56
N ALA A 19 -14.58 5.09 -23.20
CA ALA A 19 -14.51 6.51 -22.84
C ALA A 19 -15.88 7.20 -22.90
N GLY A 20 -16.39 7.61 -21.73
CA GLY A 20 -17.69 8.29 -21.60
C GLY A 20 -18.93 7.38 -21.65
N ARG A 21 -18.76 6.06 -21.68
CA ARG A 21 -19.86 5.08 -21.61
C ARG A 21 -20.05 4.57 -20.18
N ASP A 22 -21.28 4.18 -19.84
CA ASP A 22 -21.53 3.37 -18.65
C ASP A 22 -20.96 1.96 -18.85
N ILE A 23 -20.01 1.57 -17.99
CA ILE A 23 -19.32 0.27 -18.11
C ILE A 23 -20.31 -0.88 -17.97
N ALA A 24 -21.30 -0.75 -17.07
CA ALA A 24 -22.26 -1.80 -16.83
C ALA A 24 -23.18 -2.02 -18.04
N GLU A 25 -23.60 -0.95 -18.71
CA GLU A 25 -24.34 -0.98 -19.97
C GLU A 25 -23.51 -1.62 -21.09
N ALA A 26 -22.27 -1.16 -21.27
CA ALA A 26 -21.38 -1.69 -22.32
C ALA A 26 -21.12 -3.21 -22.18
N VAL A 27 -21.00 -3.71 -20.94
CA VAL A 27 -20.86 -5.16 -20.68
C VAL A 27 -22.17 -5.91 -20.95
N ARG A 28 -23.33 -5.36 -20.56
CA ARG A 28 -24.64 -6.00 -20.76
C ARG A 28 -24.97 -6.19 -22.25
N ASP A 29 -24.61 -5.22 -23.08
CA ASP A 29 -24.93 -5.22 -24.50
C ASP A 29 -24.05 -6.18 -25.33
N ARG A 30 -23.12 -6.91 -24.68
CA ARG A 30 -22.20 -7.89 -25.32
C ARG A 30 -21.31 -7.31 -26.41
N GLU A 31 -21.23 -5.98 -26.50
CA GLU A 31 -20.39 -5.30 -27.48
C GLU A 31 -18.92 -5.26 -27.05
N GLN A 32 -18.65 -5.55 -25.77
CA GLN A 32 -17.35 -5.29 -25.17
C GLN A 32 -16.40 -6.48 -25.29
N ALA A 33 -15.30 -6.25 -25.99
CA ALA A 33 -14.16 -7.14 -25.92
C ALA A 33 -12.90 -6.39 -25.54
N VAL A 34 -11.98 -7.10 -24.90
CA VAL A 34 -10.74 -6.57 -24.36
C VAL A 34 -9.59 -7.20 -25.12
N ASP A 35 -8.86 -6.37 -25.86
CA ASP A 35 -7.55 -6.74 -26.39
C ASP A 35 -6.53 -6.66 -25.25
N VAL A 36 -5.87 -7.79 -25.00
CA VAL A 36 -4.82 -7.94 -23.99
C VAL A 36 -3.45 -8.23 -24.62
N GLY A 37 -3.29 -7.96 -25.92
CA GLY A 37 -2.05 -8.18 -26.66
C GLY A 37 -1.81 -9.65 -27.06
N GLY A 38 -0.87 -9.86 -27.99
CA GLY A 38 -0.50 -11.19 -28.48
C GLY A 38 -1.58 -11.90 -29.28
N ASP A 39 -2.36 -11.15 -30.08
CA ASP A 39 -3.52 -11.60 -30.87
C ASP A 39 -4.67 -12.21 -30.04
N ARG A 40 -4.67 -12.00 -28.71
CA ARG A 40 -5.69 -12.53 -27.80
C ARG A 40 -6.72 -11.46 -27.44
N ARG A 41 -7.98 -11.77 -27.72
CA ARG A 41 -9.15 -10.95 -27.42
C ARG A 41 -10.05 -11.68 -26.44
N ILE A 42 -10.32 -11.08 -25.30
CA ILE A 42 -11.16 -11.62 -24.23
C ILE A 42 -12.58 -11.05 -24.37
N ARG A 43 -13.59 -11.89 -24.15
CA ARG A 43 -14.99 -11.46 -24.05
C ARG A 43 -15.43 -11.55 -22.59
N LEU A 44 -16.13 -10.52 -22.13
CA LEU A 44 -16.74 -10.50 -20.82
C LEU A 44 -18.13 -11.16 -20.92
N ASP A 45 -18.38 -12.17 -20.10
CA ASP A 45 -19.67 -12.86 -20.09
C ASP A 45 -20.70 -12.03 -19.30
N PRO A 46 -21.77 -11.50 -19.91
CA PRO A 46 -22.78 -10.75 -19.17
C PRO A 46 -23.57 -11.60 -18.16
N ALA A 47 -23.51 -12.94 -18.26
CA ALA A 47 -24.11 -13.82 -17.26
C ALA A 47 -23.25 -13.93 -15.98
N ASP A 48 -21.95 -13.65 -16.07
CA ASP A 48 -21.08 -13.57 -14.90
C ASP A 48 -21.27 -12.22 -14.21
N ALA A 49 -21.77 -12.25 -12.97
CA ALA A 49 -21.98 -11.08 -12.14
C ALA A 49 -20.68 -10.27 -11.91
N ARG A 50 -19.50 -10.89 -12.08
CA ARG A 50 -18.19 -10.26 -11.91
C ARG A 50 -17.75 -9.46 -13.13
N SER A 51 -18.34 -9.68 -14.31
CA SER A 51 -17.88 -9.09 -15.57
C SER A 51 -17.85 -7.56 -15.57
N VAL A 52 -18.82 -6.90 -14.94
CA VAL A 52 -18.81 -5.44 -14.78
C VAL A 52 -17.64 -4.99 -13.90
N GLY A 53 -17.36 -5.74 -12.83
CA GLY A 53 -16.21 -5.50 -11.96
C GLY A 53 -14.88 -5.71 -12.68
N PHE A 54 -14.73 -6.81 -13.45
CA PHE A 54 -13.54 -7.05 -14.26
C PHE A 54 -13.33 -5.96 -15.30
N ALA A 55 -14.39 -5.52 -16.00
CA ALA A 55 -14.30 -4.39 -16.93
C ALA A 55 -13.81 -3.12 -16.24
N THR A 56 -14.33 -2.84 -15.04
CA THR A 56 -13.94 -1.67 -14.24
C THR A 56 -12.47 -1.76 -13.85
N VAL A 57 -12.01 -2.91 -13.33
CA VAL A 57 -10.60 -3.11 -12.96
C VAL A 57 -9.68 -2.95 -14.17
N LEU A 58 -10.00 -3.61 -15.28
CA LEU A 58 -9.20 -3.52 -16.51
C LEU A 58 -9.16 -2.09 -17.06
N ASN A 59 -10.27 -1.34 -17.00
CA ASN A 59 -10.32 0.05 -17.44
C ASN A 59 -9.44 0.96 -16.57
N GLU A 60 -9.50 0.80 -15.25
CA GLU A 60 -8.66 1.55 -14.31
C GLU A 60 -7.17 1.20 -14.48
N LEU A 61 -6.83 -0.09 -14.64
CA LEU A 61 -5.46 -0.51 -14.94
C LEU A 61 -4.95 0.09 -16.25
N ALA A 62 -5.77 0.08 -17.30
CA ALA A 62 -5.44 0.70 -18.58
C ALA A 62 -5.18 2.22 -18.42
N GLY A 63 -6.05 2.92 -17.68
CA GLY A 63 -5.90 4.35 -17.40
C GLY A 63 -4.66 4.70 -16.57
N MET A 64 -4.21 3.78 -15.72
CA MET A 64 -2.99 3.92 -14.91
C MET A 64 -1.72 3.41 -15.62
N GLY A 65 -1.85 2.76 -16.79
CA GLY A 65 -0.72 2.09 -17.46
C GLY A 65 -0.15 0.91 -16.67
N LEU A 66 -0.98 0.26 -15.85
CA LEU A 66 -0.58 -0.89 -15.02
C LEU A 66 -0.99 -2.22 -15.67
N PRO A 67 -0.22 -3.30 -15.45
CA PRO A 67 -0.53 -4.60 -16.01
C PRO A 67 -1.69 -5.29 -15.30
N ALA A 68 -2.33 -6.21 -16.00
CA ALA A 68 -3.24 -7.21 -15.45
C ALA A 68 -2.66 -8.62 -15.61
N TYR A 69 -2.89 -9.49 -14.63
CA TYR A 69 -2.71 -10.94 -14.75
C TYR A 69 -4.10 -11.59 -14.85
N LEU A 70 -4.30 -12.40 -15.89
CA LEU A 70 -5.57 -13.01 -16.24
C LEU A 70 -5.40 -14.51 -16.40
N GLU A 71 -6.19 -15.29 -15.67
CA GLU A 71 -6.37 -16.72 -15.94
C GLU A 71 -7.70 -16.88 -16.66
N LEU A 72 -7.67 -17.59 -17.79
CA LEU A 72 -8.84 -17.83 -18.62
C LEU A 72 -9.30 -19.27 -18.49
N ASP A 73 -10.61 -19.46 -18.45
CA ASP A 73 -11.22 -20.77 -18.59
C ASP A 73 -10.92 -21.30 -20.00
N PRO A 74 -10.33 -22.50 -20.14
CA PRO A 74 -9.89 -23.01 -21.43
C PRO A 74 -11.03 -23.33 -22.39
N ASP A 75 -12.23 -23.60 -21.87
CA ASP A 75 -13.39 -24.04 -22.67
C ASP A 75 -14.21 -22.84 -23.19
N SER A 76 -14.48 -21.88 -22.32
CA SER A 76 -15.33 -20.71 -22.58
C SER A 76 -14.53 -19.46 -22.96
N GLY A 77 -13.24 -19.39 -22.58
CA GLY A 77 -12.40 -18.21 -22.76
C GLY A 77 -12.78 -17.03 -21.84
N SER A 78 -13.65 -17.26 -20.84
CA SER A 78 -13.99 -16.26 -19.83
C SER A 78 -12.86 -16.04 -18.82
N ILE A 79 -12.88 -14.90 -18.13
CA ILE A 79 -11.93 -14.61 -17.05
C ILE A 79 -12.33 -15.41 -15.82
N ASP A 80 -11.51 -16.42 -15.46
CA ASP A 80 -11.67 -17.13 -14.19
C ASP A 80 -11.15 -16.29 -13.04
N ARG A 81 -9.99 -15.66 -13.27
CA ARG A 81 -9.26 -14.92 -12.26
C ARG A 81 -8.59 -13.69 -12.85
N LEU A 82 -8.72 -12.57 -12.13
CA LEU A 82 -8.00 -11.34 -12.41
C LEU A 82 -7.17 -10.94 -11.19
N LEU A 83 -5.85 -10.83 -11.36
CA LEU A 83 -4.93 -10.33 -10.34
C LEU A 83 -4.23 -9.07 -10.82
N ILE A 84 -3.89 -8.20 -9.88
CA ILE A 84 -3.16 -6.97 -10.14
C ILE A 84 -1.71 -7.20 -9.66
N PRO A 85 -0.73 -7.32 -10.58
CA PRO A 85 0.66 -7.53 -10.21
C PRO A 85 1.21 -6.35 -9.41
N THR A 86 2.09 -6.66 -8.47
CA THR A 86 2.93 -5.66 -7.79
C THR A 86 4.18 -5.42 -8.61
N LEU A 87 4.40 -4.16 -8.99
CA LEU A 87 5.61 -3.73 -9.66
C LEU A 87 6.62 -3.23 -8.63
N GLY A 88 7.78 -3.90 -8.53
CA GLY A 88 8.80 -3.53 -7.56
C GLY A 88 10.15 -4.16 -7.86
N ARG A 89 11.17 -3.73 -7.13
CA ARG A 89 12.53 -4.29 -7.13
C ARG A 89 12.66 -5.28 -5.99
N VAL A 90 13.34 -6.39 -6.23
CA VAL A 90 13.63 -7.39 -5.20
C VAL A 90 14.75 -6.86 -4.29
N LEU A 91 14.45 -6.71 -3.01
CA LEU A 91 15.41 -6.27 -1.97
C LEU A 91 16.07 -7.45 -1.26
N SER A 92 15.35 -8.57 -1.10
CA SER A 92 15.94 -9.80 -0.57
C SER A 92 15.17 -11.04 -1.01
N VAL A 93 15.90 -12.16 -1.07
CA VAL A 93 15.38 -13.50 -1.33
C VAL A 93 15.99 -14.43 -0.30
N ARG A 94 15.16 -15.03 0.57
CA ARG A 94 15.61 -15.87 1.70
C ARG A 94 14.85 -17.18 1.70
N ALA A 95 15.55 -18.29 1.96
CA ALA A 95 14.86 -19.54 2.24
C ALA A 95 14.15 -19.41 3.61
N ARG A 96 12.88 -19.82 3.67
CA ARG A 96 12.27 -20.15 4.96
C ARG A 96 12.81 -21.53 5.37
N GLY A 97 12.67 -21.91 6.64
CA GLY A 97 13.17 -23.20 7.14
C GLY A 97 12.72 -24.41 6.32
N ALA A 98 13.15 -25.63 6.68
CA ALA A 98 12.86 -26.83 5.88
C ALA A 98 11.38 -26.93 5.48
N GLY A 99 11.10 -26.93 4.16
CA GLY A 99 9.75 -27.00 3.58
C GLY A 99 8.98 -25.67 3.51
N GLY A 100 9.52 -24.56 4.02
CA GLY A 100 8.83 -23.27 4.10
C GLY A 100 8.88 -22.41 2.83
N GLY A 101 9.60 -22.83 1.78
CA GLY A 101 9.71 -22.09 0.52
C GLY A 101 10.67 -20.91 0.56
N ILE A 102 10.38 -19.87 -0.23
CA ILE A 102 11.23 -18.70 -0.42
C ILE A 102 10.47 -17.44 -0.03
N GLU A 103 10.97 -16.71 0.95
CA GLU A 103 10.50 -15.36 1.30
C GLU A 103 11.19 -14.31 0.44
N VAL A 104 10.40 -13.36 -0.05
CA VAL A 104 10.84 -12.27 -0.92
C VAL A 104 10.42 -10.95 -0.29
N GLN A 105 11.36 -10.02 -0.22
CA GLN A 105 11.08 -8.63 0.11
C GLN A 105 11.17 -7.78 -1.15
N LEU A 106 10.12 -7.01 -1.41
CA LEU A 106 10.09 -6.02 -2.49
C LEU A 106 10.30 -4.62 -1.92
N ASP A 107 10.83 -3.70 -2.73
CA ASP A 107 10.76 -2.28 -2.41
C ASP A 107 9.31 -1.82 -2.43
N ARG A 108 9.00 -0.80 -1.62
CA ARG A 108 7.65 -0.23 -1.52
C ARG A 108 6.56 -1.29 -1.32
N SER A 109 6.86 -2.26 -0.45
CA SER A 109 5.91 -3.28 -0.01
C SER A 109 6.24 -3.65 1.43
N HIS A 110 5.22 -3.63 2.27
CA HIS A 110 5.32 -4.08 3.66
C HIS A 110 4.84 -5.53 3.83
N ALA A 111 4.06 -6.02 2.85
CA ALA A 111 3.65 -7.41 2.73
C ALA A 111 4.83 -8.37 2.72
N ARG A 112 4.65 -9.52 3.37
CA ARG A 112 5.58 -10.66 3.22
C ARG A 112 5.16 -11.50 2.02
N HIS A 113 5.98 -11.50 0.97
CA HIS A 113 5.75 -12.31 -0.21
C HIS A 113 6.46 -13.64 -0.11
N VAL A 114 5.78 -14.74 -0.46
CA VAL A 114 6.34 -16.09 -0.31
C VAL A 114 6.08 -16.92 -1.56
N VAL A 115 7.10 -17.58 -2.09
CA VAL A 115 6.92 -18.74 -2.97
C VAL A 115 6.78 -19.98 -2.07
N PRO A 116 5.62 -20.66 -2.05
CA PRO A 116 5.41 -21.83 -1.19
C PRO A 116 6.42 -22.95 -1.47
N GLY A 117 6.84 -23.67 -0.43
CA GLY A 117 7.84 -24.74 -0.56
C GLY A 117 7.37 -25.97 -1.32
N ASP A 118 6.06 -26.17 -1.41
CA ASP A 118 5.38 -27.20 -2.19
C ASP A 118 4.95 -26.71 -3.59
N SER A 119 5.30 -25.47 -3.95
CA SER A 119 5.01 -24.94 -5.29
C SER A 119 5.75 -25.75 -6.36
N PRO A 120 5.06 -26.22 -7.42
CA PRO A 120 5.71 -26.90 -8.54
C PRO A 120 6.68 -25.98 -9.30
N ASP A 121 6.51 -24.67 -9.18
CA ASP A 121 7.31 -23.65 -9.84
C ASP A 121 8.42 -23.06 -8.94
N LEU A 122 8.64 -23.62 -7.74
CA LEU A 122 9.59 -23.11 -6.75
C LEU A 122 10.98 -22.83 -7.33
N ASP A 123 11.53 -23.77 -8.09
CA ASP A 123 12.85 -23.66 -8.68
C ASP A 123 12.93 -22.55 -9.75
N VAL A 124 11.89 -22.44 -10.58
CA VAL A 124 11.82 -21.45 -11.66
C VAL A 124 11.66 -20.05 -11.08
N LEU A 125 10.64 -19.86 -10.24
CA LEU A 125 10.38 -18.58 -9.56
C LEU A 125 11.58 -18.15 -8.72
N GLY A 126 12.16 -19.08 -7.96
CA GLY A 126 13.34 -18.82 -7.13
C GLY A 126 14.57 -18.38 -7.94
N ARG A 127 14.79 -18.91 -9.15
CA ARG A 127 15.88 -18.45 -10.03
C ARG A 127 15.60 -17.05 -10.59
N THR A 128 14.37 -16.80 -11.05
CA THR A 128 13.97 -15.48 -11.58
C THR A 128 14.14 -14.39 -10.51
N LEU A 129 13.67 -14.64 -9.29
CA LEU A 129 13.77 -13.70 -8.17
C LEU A 129 15.22 -13.39 -7.77
N ARG A 130 16.11 -14.39 -7.76
CA ARG A 130 17.55 -14.17 -7.49
C ARG A 130 18.20 -13.35 -8.61
N THR A 131 17.85 -13.61 -9.86
CA THR A 131 18.33 -12.82 -11.01
C THR A 131 17.84 -11.37 -10.93
N ALA A 132 16.60 -11.15 -10.52
CA ALA A 132 16.04 -9.82 -10.30
C ALA A 132 16.76 -9.07 -9.16
N LEU A 133 17.07 -9.77 -8.06
CA LEU A 133 17.86 -9.22 -6.94
C LEU A 133 19.27 -8.78 -7.40
N GLU A 134 19.96 -9.61 -8.17
CA GLU A 134 21.30 -9.31 -8.68
C GLU A 134 21.31 -8.15 -9.68
N SER A 135 20.35 -8.14 -10.61
CA SER A 135 20.24 -7.10 -11.65
C SER A 135 19.67 -5.78 -11.15
N LYS A 136 19.02 -5.79 -9.97
CA LYS A 136 18.25 -4.68 -9.39
C LYS A 136 17.15 -4.15 -10.31
N ARG A 137 16.77 -4.87 -11.37
CA ARG A 137 15.72 -4.43 -12.31
C ARG A 137 14.34 -4.60 -11.68
N PRO A 138 13.38 -3.73 -12.00
CA PRO A 138 12.00 -3.93 -11.56
C PRO A 138 11.40 -5.16 -12.23
N VAL A 139 10.57 -5.88 -11.47
CA VAL A 139 9.82 -7.05 -11.93
C VAL A 139 8.36 -6.89 -11.57
N LEU A 140 7.51 -7.59 -12.32
CA LEU A 140 6.12 -7.82 -11.96
C LEU A 140 6.04 -9.07 -11.12
N VAL A 141 5.59 -8.94 -9.88
CA VAL A 141 5.33 -10.05 -8.97
C VAL A 141 3.83 -10.22 -8.86
N VAL A 142 3.35 -11.41 -9.20
CA VAL A 142 1.94 -11.76 -9.09
C VAL A 142 1.77 -12.63 -7.86
N THR A 143 0.99 -12.12 -6.91
CA THR A 143 0.56 -12.89 -5.75
C THR A 143 -0.89 -13.29 -5.90
N ASP A 144 -1.22 -14.48 -5.42
CA ASP A 144 -2.60 -14.86 -5.19
C ASP A 144 -3.20 -14.03 -4.02
N PHE A 145 -4.47 -14.29 -3.69
CA PHE A 145 -5.14 -13.56 -2.60
C PHE A 145 -4.66 -13.97 -1.20
N GLN A 146 -3.86 -15.04 -1.08
CA GLN A 146 -3.19 -15.44 0.17
C GLN A 146 -1.81 -14.77 0.33
N GLY A 147 -1.33 -14.05 -0.68
CA GLY A 147 0.01 -13.48 -0.71
C GLY A 147 1.10 -14.44 -1.20
N ALA A 148 0.73 -15.62 -1.73
CA ALA A 148 1.67 -16.54 -2.34
C ALA A 148 2.05 -16.06 -3.76
N ILE A 149 3.35 -15.98 -4.05
CA ILE A 149 3.87 -15.66 -5.37
C ILE A 149 3.59 -16.82 -6.32
N ILE A 150 2.83 -16.55 -7.38
CA ILE A 150 2.45 -17.53 -8.40
C ILE A 150 3.10 -17.27 -9.76
N ASP A 151 3.50 -16.03 -10.05
CA ASP A 151 4.20 -15.66 -11.29
C ASP A 151 5.14 -14.47 -11.05
N VAL A 152 6.27 -14.46 -11.78
CA VAL A 152 7.23 -13.35 -11.77
C VAL A 152 7.70 -13.11 -13.20
N ARG A 153 7.53 -11.88 -13.68
CA ARG A 153 7.94 -11.49 -15.04
C ARG A 153 8.83 -10.26 -15.02
N ASP A 154 9.76 -10.21 -15.97
CA ASP A 154 10.54 -9.00 -16.22
C ASP A 154 9.60 -7.86 -16.62
N PHE A 155 9.81 -6.69 -16.03
CA PHE A 155 9.11 -5.48 -16.45
C PHE A 155 10.01 -4.69 -17.40
N THR A 156 9.61 -4.62 -18.67
CA THR A 156 10.19 -3.66 -19.61
C THR A 156 9.18 -2.53 -19.80
N PRO A 157 9.54 -1.27 -19.46
CA PRO A 157 8.67 -0.12 -19.70
C PRO A 157 8.30 -0.04 -21.18
N ASP A 158 7.05 0.29 -21.49
CA ASP A 158 6.68 0.61 -22.88
C ASP A 158 7.46 1.87 -23.32
N PRO A 159 8.20 1.86 -24.44
CA PRO A 159 8.93 3.04 -24.91
C PRO A 159 8.05 4.28 -25.13
N GLU A 160 6.72 4.13 -25.27
CA GLU A 160 5.77 5.23 -25.46
C GLU A 160 4.92 5.56 -24.22
N GLY A 161 5.02 4.78 -23.13
CA GLY A 161 4.18 4.93 -21.94
C GLY A 161 4.92 5.62 -20.77
N PRO A 162 4.25 6.47 -19.97
CA PRO A 162 4.85 6.93 -18.72
C PRO A 162 5.04 5.71 -17.82
N LEU A 163 6.25 5.56 -17.26
CA LEU A 163 6.48 4.65 -16.14
C LEU A 163 5.48 4.99 -15.03
N PRO A 164 4.78 4.02 -14.40
CA PRO A 164 4.25 4.27 -13.06
C PRO A 164 5.43 4.78 -12.23
N PRO A 165 5.25 5.78 -11.33
CA PRO A 165 6.35 6.51 -10.71
C PRO A 165 7.23 5.57 -9.88
N LEU A 166 8.16 4.90 -10.54
CA LEU A 166 9.28 4.17 -10.02
C LEU A 166 10.43 5.17 -10.09
N PRO A 167 10.99 5.58 -8.94
CA PRO A 167 12.17 6.41 -8.95
C PRO A 167 13.28 5.71 -9.74
N GLU A 168 13.91 6.43 -10.65
CA GLU A 168 15.19 6.00 -11.21
C GLU A 168 16.24 5.99 -10.08
N PRO A 169 17.19 5.04 -10.07
CA PRO A 169 18.31 5.11 -9.15
C PRO A 169 19.28 6.20 -9.62
N GLY A 170 19.27 7.35 -8.93
CA GLY A 170 20.11 8.54 -9.17
C GLY A 170 19.19 9.75 -9.36
N ASP A 171 19.25 10.83 -8.60
CA ASP A 171 20.31 11.40 -7.77
C ASP A 171 19.78 11.70 -6.36
N GLU A 172 20.68 11.74 -5.38
CA GLU A 172 20.39 12.25 -4.03
C GLU A 172 19.67 13.61 -4.13
N PRO A 173 18.64 13.88 -3.31
CA PRO A 173 18.03 15.20 -3.29
C PRO A 173 19.10 16.23 -2.95
N ILE A 174 19.32 17.16 -3.87
CA ILE A 174 20.16 18.34 -3.67
C ILE A 174 19.66 19.00 -2.38
N PRO A 175 20.48 19.14 -1.33
CA PRO A 175 20.05 19.83 -0.13
C PRO A 175 19.64 21.25 -0.51
N PHE A 176 18.39 21.58 -0.22
CA PHE A 176 17.81 22.91 -0.39
C PHE A 176 18.81 23.99 0.08
N PRO A 177 18.98 25.10 -0.66
CA PRO A 177 20.19 25.91 -0.57
C PRO A 177 20.41 26.45 0.84
N TRP A 178 21.60 26.13 1.36
CA TRP A 178 22.16 26.69 2.59
C TRP A 178 22.06 28.22 2.56
N ARG A 179 21.07 28.79 3.26
CA ARG A 179 21.19 30.17 3.74
C ARG A 179 22.11 30.15 4.96
N PRO A 180 23.28 30.81 4.94
CA PRO A 180 24.08 30.95 6.14
C PRO A 180 23.28 31.76 7.16
N ARG A 181 22.83 31.11 8.25
CA ARG A 181 22.20 31.79 9.39
C ARG A 181 23.19 32.82 9.93
N ARG A 182 22.75 34.07 10.05
CA ARG A 182 23.61 35.15 10.55
C ARG A 182 24.03 34.85 12.00
N TRP A 183 25.22 35.25 12.41
CA TRP A 183 25.80 34.95 13.73
C TRP A 183 24.89 35.33 14.91
N TRP A 184 24.09 36.41 14.78
CA TRP A 184 23.13 36.82 15.80
C TRP A 184 21.92 35.87 15.90
N GLU A 185 21.59 35.09 14.86
CA GLU A 185 20.62 34.01 14.97
C GLU A 185 21.16 32.88 15.85
N TRP A 186 22.46 32.57 15.83
CA TRP A 186 23.05 31.56 16.73
C TRP A 186 23.08 32.00 18.19
N VAL A 187 23.26 33.30 18.44
CA VAL A 187 23.33 33.87 19.79
C VAL A 187 21.94 34.13 20.37
N LEU A 188 21.01 34.65 19.57
CA LEU A 188 19.67 34.99 20.02
C LEU A 188 18.71 33.80 19.98
N TRP A 189 18.87 32.81 19.08
CA TRP A 189 17.98 31.63 19.01
C TRP A 189 17.90 30.81 20.32
N PRO A 190 18.99 30.44 21.00
CA PRO A 190 18.90 29.72 22.27
C PRO A 190 18.29 30.58 23.38
N ILE A 191 18.58 31.89 23.40
CA ILE A 191 18.02 32.84 24.39
C ILE A 191 16.52 33.06 24.14
N TRP A 192 16.10 33.15 22.88
CA TRP A 192 14.70 33.27 22.48
C TRP A 192 13.94 31.95 22.72
N LYS A 193 14.53 30.78 22.43
CA LYS A 193 13.99 29.46 22.80
C LYS A 193 13.79 29.33 24.30
N LEU A 194 14.79 29.73 25.09
CA LEU A 194 14.74 29.65 26.55
C LEU A 194 13.67 30.58 27.13
N LEU A 195 13.58 31.82 26.65
CA LEU A 195 12.54 32.77 27.06
C LEU A 195 11.15 32.40 26.55
N TRP A 196 11.02 31.73 25.41
CA TRP A 196 9.75 31.22 24.87
C TRP A 196 9.27 29.97 25.63
N TRP A 197 10.19 29.08 26.02
CA TRP A 197 9.94 27.90 26.87
C TRP A 197 9.52 28.28 28.29
N ILE A 198 10.11 29.33 28.86
CA ILE A 198 9.79 29.82 30.21
C ILE A 198 8.46 30.60 30.24
N ARG A 199 8.08 31.23 29.12
CA ARG A 199 6.92 32.15 29.09
C ARG A 199 5.60 31.48 28.75
N TYR A 200 5.57 30.26 28.22
CA TYR A 200 4.29 29.61 27.94
C TYR A 200 4.28 28.05 27.85
N PRO A 201 3.33 27.39 28.53
CA PRO A 201 3.04 25.96 28.37
C PRO A 201 2.23 25.64 27.09
N TRP A 202 2.44 26.36 25.97
CA TRP A 202 1.64 26.19 24.74
C TRP A 202 1.75 24.82 24.08
N PHE A 203 2.87 24.09 24.28
CA PHE A 203 3.04 22.76 23.70
C PHE A 203 1.99 21.78 24.24
N TRP A 204 1.63 21.90 25.52
CA TRP A 204 0.55 21.09 26.12
C TRP A 204 -0.82 21.47 25.55
N TRP A 205 -1.04 22.76 25.26
CA TRP A 205 -2.27 23.20 24.57
C TRP A 205 -2.34 22.77 23.09
N HIS A 206 -1.21 22.52 22.43
CA HIS A 206 -1.18 22.00 21.05
C HIS A 206 -1.59 20.53 20.97
N CYS A 207 -1.33 19.74 22.01
CA CYS A 207 -1.79 18.36 22.07
C CYS A 207 -3.31 18.30 22.33
N PRO A 208 -4.10 17.54 21.54
CA PRO A 208 -5.51 17.30 21.81
C PRO A 208 -5.76 16.62 23.16
N SER A 209 -6.95 16.85 23.73
CA SER A 209 -7.49 16.00 24.82
C SER A 209 -7.80 14.58 24.30
N LYS A 210 -8.06 13.61 25.18
CA LYS A 210 -8.49 12.25 24.77
C LYS A 210 -9.74 12.26 23.88
N VAL A 211 -10.71 13.12 24.19
CA VAL A 211 -11.94 13.27 23.39
C VAL A 211 -11.62 13.84 22.01
N GLN A 212 -10.74 14.84 21.94
CA GLN A 212 -10.30 15.40 20.66
C GLN A 212 -9.47 14.40 19.85
N ALA A 213 -8.65 13.57 20.51
CA ALA A 213 -7.89 12.51 19.87
C ALA A 213 -8.80 11.45 19.26
N GLN A 214 -9.88 11.06 19.96
CA GLN A 214 -10.90 10.18 19.39
C GLN A 214 -11.59 10.83 18.19
N ALA A 215 -11.97 12.11 18.27
CA ALA A 215 -12.58 12.80 17.12
C ALA A 215 -11.63 12.87 15.90
N ILE A 216 -10.33 13.04 16.11
CA ILE A 216 -9.32 12.97 15.04
C ILE A 216 -9.26 11.55 14.45
N PHE A 217 -9.28 10.52 15.30
CA PHE A 217 -9.31 9.13 14.88
C PHE A 217 -10.55 8.84 14.02
N ASP A 218 -11.74 9.21 14.52
CA ASP A 218 -13.01 9.01 13.83
C ASP A 218 -13.03 9.73 12.49
N ALA A 219 -12.46 10.93 12.41
CA ALA A 219 -12.31 11.67 11.15
C ALA A 219 -11.41 10.93 10.14
N MET A 220 -10.33 10.28 10.59
CA MET A 220 -9.50 9.45 9.72
C MET A 220 -10.24 8.18 9.31
N ALA A 221 -10.87 7.48 10.27
CA ALA A 221 -11.61 6.25 10.03
C ALA A 221 -12.79 6.46 9.06
N ALA A 222 -13.45 7.62 9.11
CA ALA A 222 -14.54 7.99 8.20
C ALA A 222 -14.09 8.13 6.74
N THR A 223 -12.78 8.23 6.47
CA THR A 223 -12.25 8.21 5.09
C THR A 223 -12.12 6.79 4.52
N SER A 224 -12.47 5.75 5.27
CA SER A 224 -12.36 4.35 4.84
C SER A 224 -13.10 4.07 3.54
N CYS A 225 -12.48 3.32 2.64
CA CYS A 225 -13.11 2.89 1.40
C CYS A 225 -14.27 1.92 1.65
N ASP A 226 -15.35 2.13 0.88
CA ASP A 226 -16.31 1.08 0.60
C ASP A 226 -15.65 0.06 -0.36
N PRO A 227 -15.60 -1.24 -0.02
CA PRO A 227 -14.91 -2.25 -0.81
C PRO A 227 -15.51 -2.52 -2.18
N LEU A 228 -16.79 -2.16 -2.42
CA LEU A 228 -17.50 -2.42 -3.68
C LEU A 228 -17.61 -1.18 -4.58
N THR A 229 -17.23 0.00 -4.10
CA THR A 229 -17.31 1.24 -4.91
C THR A 229 -16.01 2.06 -4.89
N VAL A 230 -15.15 1.87 -3.89
CA VAL A 230 -13.82 2.49 -3.73
C VAL A 230 -13.70 3.95 -4.21
N PRO A 231 -14.60 4.86 -3.76
CA PRO A 231 -14.69 6.21 -4.30
C PRO A 231 -13.44 7.04 -4.01
N VAL A 232 -13.03 7.88 -4.95
CA VAL A 232 -11.94 8.85 -4.70
C VAL A 232 -12.51 10.07 -3.96
N PRO A 233 -11.90 10.56 -2.86
CA PRO A 233 -10.66 10.12 -2.21
C PRO A 233 -10.90 9.33 -0.90
N CYS A 234 -11.04 8.00 -0.96
CA CYS A 234 -11.09 7.13 0.23
C CYS A 234 -9.72 6.51 0.60
N ILE A 235 -9.52 6.02 1.82
CA ILE A 235 -8.30 5.30 2.24
C ILE A 235 -8.63 3.81 2.42
N PRO A 236 -7.91 2.88 1.77
CA PRO A 236 -8.25 1.46 1.77
C PRO A 236 -7.79 0.76 3.07
N PHE A 237 -8.33 1.17 4.22
CA PHE A 237 -8.02 0.53 5.52
C PHE A 237 -8.47 -0.94 5.57
N LYS A 238 -9.48 -1.30 4.78
CA LYS A 238 -9.99 -2.68 4.63
C LYS A 238 -9.14 -3.54 3.70
N TYR A 239 -7.99 -3.05 3.22
CA TYR A 239 -7.00 -3.82 2.48
C TYR A 239 -5.70 -3.87 3.30
N PRO A 240 -5.58 -4.81 4.25
CA PRO A 240 -4.48 -4.82 5.21
C PRO A 240 -3.15 -5.32 4.62
N ASP A 241 -3.18 -6.08 3.54
CA ASP A 241 -2.05 -6.84 2.99
C ASP A 241 -0.82 -5.98 2.76
N ASP A 242 -1.02 -4.79 2.17
CA ASP A 242 0.06 -3.91 1.76
C ASP A 242 -0.38 -2.43 1.75
N GLY A 243 0.53 -1.48 1.54
CA GLY A 243 0.23 -0.06 1.35
C GLY A 243 0.15 0.81 2.60
N CYS A 244 0.70 0.36 3.74
CA CYS A 244 0.59 1.09 5.01
C CYS A 244 1.16 2.53 4.95
N TRP A 245 2.27 2.72 4.25
CA TRP A 245 2.93 4.02 4.11
C TRP A 245 2.05 5.04 3.40
N ALA A 246 1.33 4.63 2.35
CA ALA A 246 0.42 5.50 1.60
C ALA A 246 -0.78 5.92 2.47
N ARG A 247 -1.36 4.97 3.22
CA ARG A 247 -2.42 5.25 4.20
C ARG A 247 -1.94 6.21 5.29
N ALA A 248 -0.75 5.95 5.86
CA ALA A 248 -0.16 6.78 6.89
C ALA A 248 0.14 8.20 6.38
N ASN A 249 0.68 8.33 5.17
CA ASN A 249 1.01 9.63 4.61
C ASN A 249 -0.23 10.49 4.34
N GLU A 250 -1.29 9.89 3.81
CA GLU A 250 -2.56 10.58 3.59
C GLU A 250 -3.25 10.96 4.89
N MET A 251 -3.24 10.09 5.91
CA MET A 251 -3.72 10.45 7.24
C MET A 251 -2.91 11.62 7.83
N CYS A 252 -1.59 11.63 7.70
CA CYS A 252 -0.78 12.78 8.12
C CYS A 252 -1.19 14.07 7.38
N ARG A 253 -1.46 14.01 6.08
CA ARG A 253 -1.94 15.16 5.29
C ARG A 253 -3.25 15.73 5.84
N LEU A 254 -4.22 14.84 6.09
CA LEU A 254 -5.53 15.21 6.61
C LEU A 254 -5.44 15.78 8.03
N MET A 255 -4.62 15.19 8.90
CA MET A 255 -4.37 15.72 10.24
C MET A 255 -3.74 17.12 10.21
N VAL A 256 -2.80 17.38 9.29
CA VAL A 256 -2.25 18.73 9.08
C VAL A 256 -3.33 19.72 8.64
N ALA A 257 -4.23 19.30 7.74
CA ALA A 257 -5.37 20.13 7.34
C ALA A 257 -6.34 20.41 8.51
N LEU A 258 -6.39 19.54 9.52
CA LEU A 258 -7.11 19.75 10.79
C LEU A 258 -6.32 20.59 11.81
N GLY A 259 -5.19 21.19 11.42
CA GLY A 259 -4.34 22.00 12.30
C GLY A 259 -3.56 21.19 13.33
N ARG A 260 -3.26 19.92 13.02
CA ARG A 260 -2.47 19.03 13.88
C ARG A 260 -1.06 18.85 13.34
N ASP A 261 -0.15 18.45 14.23
CA ASP A 261 1.24 18.15 13.90
C ASP A 261 1.51 16.65 14.15
N PRO A 262 1.14 15.77 13.19
CA PRO A 262 1.38 14.35 13.34
C PRO A 262 2.86 14.02 13.14
N ALA A 263 3.29 12.89 13.68
CA ALA A 263 4.54 12.21 13.35
C ALA A 263 4.22 10.80 12.81
N LYS A 264 5.23 9.96 12.60
CA LYS A 264 5.05 8.54 12.24
C LYS A 264 5.80 7.64 13.20
N VAL A 265 5.20 6.50 13.53
CA VAL A 265 5.87 5.39 14.20
C VAL A 265 5.94 4.21 13.25
N TRP A 266 7.12 3.64 13.14
CA TRP A 266 7.43 2.47 12.33
C TRP A 266 7.69 1.29 13.25
N ILE A 267 7.29 0.10 12.81
CA ILE A 267 7.62 -1.16 13.46
C ILE A 267 8.26 -2.08 12.44
N ASP A 268 9.36 -2.73 12.81
CA ASP A 268 10.07 -3.71 11.99
C ASP A 268 10.13 -5.04 12.75
N GLY A 269 9.80 -6.16 12.10
CA GLY A 269 9.76 -7.47 12.78
C GLY A 269 9.10 -8.59 11.97
N ASP A 270 8.82 -9.70 12.64
CA ASP A 270 8.00 -10.81 12.15
C ASP A 270 6.52 -10.58 12.52
N LEU A 271 5.88 -9.62 11.85
CA LEU A 271 4.58 -9.10 12.25
C LEU A 271 3.45 -9.98 11.75
N LYS A 272 2.51 -10.33 12.63
CA LYS A 272 1.35 -11.17 12.34
C LYS A 272 0.12 -10.60 12.99
N VAL A 273 -0.90 -10.31 12.18
CA VAL A 273 -2.14 -9.69 12.65
C VAL A 273 -3.34 -10.52 12.21
N ASN A 274 -4.16 -10.92 13.19
CA ASN A 274 -5.49 -11.44 12.90
C ASN A 274 -6.40 -10.31 12.43
N SER A 275 -6.94 -10.43 11.22
CA SER A 275 -7.71 -9.38 10.55
C SER A 275 -8.95 -9.95 9.89
N VAL A 276 -10.12 -9.43 10.26
CA VAL A 276 -11.37 -9.71 9.54
C VAL A 276 -11.42 -9.10 8.14
N ASN A 277 -10.44 -8.26 7.79
CA ASN A 277 -10.35 -7.68 6.45
C ASN A 277 -9.50 -8.53 5.48
N GLU A 278 -9.01 -9.68 5.94
CA GLU A 278 -8.21 -10.62 5.16
C GLU A 278 -8.98 -11.94 5.02
N PRO A 279 -9.20 -12.50 3.80
CA PRO A 279 -10.00 -13.72 3.65
C PRO A 279 -9.46 -14.93 4.42
N TRP A 280 -8.14 -14.99 4.64
CA TRP A 280 -7.49 -16.03 5.47
C TRP A 280 -7.27 -15.59 6.91
N CYS A 281 -7.85 -14.47 7.30
CA CYS A 281 -7.91 -13.96 8.66
C CYS A 281 -6.57 -13.61 9.30
N LEU A 282 -5.48 -13.67 8.54
CA LEU A 282 -4.12 -13.44 8.99
C LEU A 282 -3.34 -12.69 7.91
N VAL A 283 -2.75 -11.56 8.28
CA VAL A 283 -1.76 -10.86 7.45
C VAL A 283 -0.38 -10.97 8.09
N GLU A 284 0.63 -11.16 7.26
CA GLU A 284 2.05 -11.20 7.65
C GLU A 284 2.81 -10.04 6.99
N TRP A 285 3.58 -9.31 7.81
CA TRP A 285 4.35 -8.15 7.36
C TRP A 285 5.79 -8.18 7.84
N GLY A 286 6.70 -7.57 7.08
CA GLY A 286 8.08 -7.33 7.52
C GLY A 286 8.24 -6.02 8.31
N TRP A 287 7.35 -5.06 8.06
CA TRP A 287 7.30 -3.78 8.73
C TRP A 287 5.88 -3.19 8.63
N HIS A 288 5.56 -2.18 9.44
CA HIS A 288 4.30 -1.42 9.34
C HIS A 288 4.54 0.03 9.80
N VAL A 289 3.66 0.95 9.41
CA VAL A 289 3.74 2.36 9.81
C VAL A 289 2.35 2.93 10.03
N ALA A 290 2.25 3.79 11.05
CA ALA A 290 1.05 4.57 11.31
C ALA A 290 1.40 5.99 11.81
N PRO A 291 0.52 6.98 11.57
CA PRO A 291 0.65 8.30 12.16
C PRO A 291 0.55 8.25 13.68
N THR A 292 1.25 9.17 14.32
CA THR A 292 1.12 9.43 15.75
C THR A 292 0.73 10.88 16.01
N ILE A 293 -0.02 11.08 17.09
CA ILE A 293 -0.37 12.41 17.62
C ILE A 293 -0.01 12.47 19.11
N CYS A 294 0.39 13.63 19.60
CA CYS A 294 0.49 13.85 21.03
C CYS A 294 -0.90 14.05 21.62
N VAL A 295 -1.17 13.46 22.78
CA VAL A 295 -2.46 13.57 23.49
C VAL A 295 -2.17 13.95 24.94
N ARG A 296 -2.98 14.85 25.51
CA ARG A 296 -2.82 15.25 26.91
C ARG A 296 -3.01 14.05 27.84
N GLY A 297 -2.00 13.79 28.67
CA GLY A 297 -2.02 12.78 29.70
C GLY A 297 -2.86 13.22 30.91
N GLY A 298 -3.34 12.25 31.68
CA GLY A 298 -4.08 12.48 32.93
C GLY A 298 -3.21 12.47 34.19
N GLY A 299 -1.87 12.45 34.04
CA GLY A 299 -0.91 12.38 35.15
C GLY A 299 -0.49 13.76 35.68
N TRP A 300 0.74 13.85 36.22
CA TRP A 300 1.32 15.10 36.74
C TRP A 300 1.21 16.26 35.73
N LEU A 301 1.14 17.50 36.26
CA LEU A 301 0.85 18.71 35.47
C LEU A 301 1.65 18.74 34.16
N LEU A 302 0.93 18.87 33.04
CA LEU A 302 1.46 19.00 31.67
C LEU A 302 1.99 17.70 31.01
N SER A 303 1.66 16.51 31.52
CA SER A 303 2.00 15.26 30.81
C SER A 303 1.31 15.11 29.45
N THR A 304 2.01 14.52 28.48
CA THR A 304 1.49 14.15 27.15
C THR A 304 1.91 12.73 26.81
N THR A 305 1.06 12.00 26.09
CA THR A 305 1.31 10.64 25.62
C THR A 305 1.20 10.61 24.10
N ARG A 306 2.14 9.93 23.44
CA ARG A 306 2.08 9.71 21.99
C ARG A 306 1.13 8.55 21.70
N MET A 307 0.19 8.79 20.79
CA MET A 307 -0.90 7.87 20.49
C MET A 307 -0.92 7.62 18.99
N VAL A 308 -1.00 6.36 18.62
CA VAL A 308 -1.05 5.86 17.25
C VAL A 308 -2.48 5.94 16.74
N VAL A 309 -2.65 6.45 15.52
CA VAL A 309 -3.93 6.49 14.81
C VAL A 309 -3.85 5.53 13.63
N ASP A 310 -4.44 4.35 13.80
CA ASP A 310 -4.42 3.30 12.78
C ASP A 310 -5.81 2.63 12.65
N PRO A 311 -6.70 3.17 11.79
CA PRO A 311 -8.01 2.58 11.51
C PRO A 311 -7.96 1.19 10.83
N SER A 312 -6.79 0.73 10.35
CA SER A 312 -6.67 -0.63 9.81
C SER A 312 -6.56 -1.70 10.90
N LEU A 313 -6.18 -1.31 12.13
CA LEU A 313 -5.96 -2.22 13.25
C LEU A 313 -6.86 -1.96 14.46
N PHE A 314 -7.35 -0.73 14.63
CA PHE A 314 -8.03 -0.27 15.83
C PHE A 314 -9.27 0.58 15.49
N THR A 315 -10.06 0.87 16.52
CA THR A 315 -11.23 1.78 16.46
C THR A 315 -11.06 3.03 17.34
N THR A 316 -9.89 3.19 17.96
CA THR A 316 -9.56 4.28 18.88
C THR A 316 -8.05 4.54 18.84
N PRO A 317 -7.56 5.75 19.19
CA PRO A 317 -6.13 5.95 19.38
C PRO A 317 -5.57 5.02 20.45
N VAL A 318 -4.46 4.37 20.14
CA VAL A 318 -3.80 3.43 21.06
C VAL A 318 -2.35 3.82 21.32
N THR A 319 -1.80 3.39 22.45
CA THR A 319 -0.38 3.64 22.74
C THR A 319 0.49 2.84 21.78
N GLU A 320 1.73 3.27 21.57
CA GLU A 320 2.69 2.51 20.75
C GLU A 320 2.90 1.09 21.25
N ALA A 321 2.86 0.88 22.58
CA ALA A 321 2.96 -0.44 23.18
C ALA A 321 1.75 -1.33 22.80
N GLN A 322 0.53 -0.79 22.82
CA GLN A 322 -0.68 -1.52 22.40
C GLN A 322 -0.67 -1.78 20.89
N TRP A 323 -0.23 -0.81 20.09
CA TRP A 323 -0.09 -0.94 18.64
C TRP A 323 0.96 -2.00 18.26
N LYS A 324 2.11 -2.02 18.93
CA LYS A 324 3.13 -3.07 18.80
C LYS A 324 2.58 -4.45 19.21
N ALA A 325 1.93 -4.53 20.36
CA ALA A 325 1.42 -5.80 20.88
C ALA A 325 0.38 -6.45 19.94
N LYS A 326 -0.45 -5.66 19.26
CA LYS A 326 -1.43 -6.15 18.28
C LYS A 326 -0.79 -6.83 17.06
N GLN A 327 0.50 -6.57 16.80
CA GLN A 327 1.24 -7.07 15.65
C GLN A 327 2.07 -8.33 15.95
N GLY A 328 1.96 -8.87 17.16
CA GLY A 328 2.36 -10.26 17.45
C GLY A 328 3.85 -10.53 17.63
N ASP A 329 4.73 -9.57 17.36
CA ASP A 329 6.18 -9.75 17.53
C ASP A 329 6.71 -9.02 18.80
N PRO A 330 7.09 -9.77 19.87
CA PRO A 330 7.68 -9.18 21.06
C PRO A 330 9.05 -8.53 20.80
N ASN A 331 9.80 -9.01 19.81
CA ASN A 331 11.15 -8.55 19.46
C ASN A 331 11.15 -7.40 18.45
N ALA A 332 9.99 -7.03 17.91
CA ALA A 332 9.90 -5.96 16.94
C ALA A 332 10.44 -4.62 17.47
N THR A 333 11.11 -3.86 16.61
CA THR A 333 11.69 -2.56 16.96
C THR A 333 10.79 -1.43 16.52
N LEU A 334 10.63 -0.42 17.38
CA LEU A 334 9.91 0.81 17.05
C LEU A 334 10.89 1.92 16.67
N THR A 335 10.58 2.65 15.60
CA THR A 335 11.33 3.83 15.19
C THR A 335 10.39 5.00 14.94
N ASP A 336 10.65 6.14 15.58
CA ASP A 336 9.90 7.38 15.34
C ASP A 336 10.53 8.19 14.20
N THR A 337 9.68 8.80 13.35
CA THR A 337 10.13 9.79 12.35
C THR A 337 9.18 10.98 12.27
N GLY A 338 9.64 12.04 11.59
CA GLY A 338 8.76 13.11 11.13
C GLY A 338 7.70 12.61 10.14
N ARG A 339 6.64 13.41 9.97
CA ARG A 339 5.56 13.14 9.01
C ARG A 339 5.96 13.25 7.55
N ASP A 340 7.09 13.85 7.25
CA ASP A 340 7.65 14.06 5.91
C ASP A 340 8.24 12.78 5.31
N ILE A 341 8.66 11.82 6.14
CA ILE A 341 9.17 10.53 5.69
C ILE A 341 8.04 9.70 5.09
N TYR A 342 8.07 9.49 3.79
CA TYR A 342 7.12 8.65 3.06
C TYR A 342 7.42 7.17 3.29
N ILE A 343 8.64 6.71 2.96
CA ILE A 343 9.13 5.35 3.23
C ILE A 343 10.58 5.41 3.72
N ARG A 344 10.92 4.68 4.79
CA ARG A 344 12.29 4.64 5.32
C ARG A 344 13.22 3.74 4.50
N PRO A 345 14.52 4.05 4.44
CA PRO A 345 15.51 3.07 4.03
C PRO A 345 15.50 1.85 4.97
N PRO A 346 15.80 0.64 4.47
CA PRO A 346 16.16 0.30 3.09
C PRO A 346 14.96 -0.01 2.17
N PHE A 347 13.72 0.20 2.63
CA PHE A 347 12.51 -0.32 1.97
C PHE A 347 12.12 0.42 0.69
N SER A 348 12.71 1.58 0.42
CA SER A 348 12.49 2.34 -0.81
C SER A 348 13.58 3.40 -0.96
N PRO A 349 14.01 3.75 -2.19
CA PRO A 349 14.77 4.97 -2.44
C PRO A 349 13.91 6.25 -2.35
N LEU A 350 12.58 6.13 -2.46
CA LEU A 350 11.64 7.25 -2.31
C LEU A 350 11.38 7.52 -0.83
N HIS A 351 12.14 8.46 -0.27
CA HIS A 351 12.08 8.80 1.16
C HIS A 351 11.05 9.86 1.52
N ASP A 352 10.76 10.78 0.61
CA ASP A 352 9.76 11.82 0.79
C ASP A 352 8.71 11.77 -0.33
N ASP A 353 7.58 12.42 -0.10
CA ASP A 353 6.53 12.61 -1.10
C ASP A 353 5.80 13.93 -0.83
N ALA A 354 6.55 15.02 -0.89
CA ALA A 354 6.03 16.36 -0.55
C ALA A 354 4.83 16.78 -1.43
N SER A 355 4.75 16.27 -2.65
CA SER A 355 3.66 16.55 -3.60
C SER A 355 2.44 15.63 -3.44
N TYR A 356 2.54 14.58 -2.62
CA TYR A 356 1.54 13.51 -2.50
C TYR A 356 1.26 12.77 -3.81
N THR A 357 2.18 12.80 -4.77
CA THR A 357 2.01 12.15 -6.07
C THR A 357 2.11 10.65 -5.92
N ALA A 358 3.14 10.17 -5.23
CA ALA A 358 3.32 8.74 -4.96
C ALA A 358 2.20 8.21 -4.04
N THR A 359 1.82 8.99 -3.03
CA THR A 359 0.71 8.67 -2.13
C THR A 359 -0.58 8.45 -2.89
N LYS A 360 -0.93 9.34 -3.83
CA LYS A 360 -2.15 9.19 -4.63
C LYS A 360 -2.10 7.97 -5.55
N ALA A 361 -0.95 7.72 -6.18
CA ALA A 361 -0.76 6.55 -7.05
C ALA A 361 -0.91 5.24 -6.25
N ASP A 362 -0.25 5.14 -5.10
CA ASP A 362 -0.30 3.94 -4.26
C ASP A 362 -1.70 3.74 -3.67
N LEU A 363 -2.37 4.81 -3.22
CA LEU A 363 -3.76 4.71 -2.78
C LEU A 363 -4.70 4.29 -3.91
N ALA A 364 -4.49 4.74 -5.15
CA ALA A 364 -5.28 4.29 -6.30
C ALA A 364 -5.05 2.80 -6.57
N HIS A 365 -3.79 2.34 -6.54
CA HIS A 365 -3.44 0.93 -6.67
C HIS A 365 -4.14 0.07 -5.59
N TYR A 366 -4.02 0.41 -4.31
CA TYR A 366 -4.60 -0.39 -3.23
C TYR A 366 -6.13 -0.28 -3.09
N ARG A 367 -6.74 0.82 -3.55
CA ARG A 367 -8.19 0.88 -3.78
C ARG A 367 -8.60 -0.17 -4.81
N LEU A 368 -7.86 -0.26 -5.92
CA LEU A 368 -8.19 -1.21 -6.96
C LEU A 368 -7.96 -2.65 -6.53
N GLN A 369 -6.90 -2.91 -5.74
CA GLN A 369 -6.69 -4.22 -5.11
C GLN A 369 -7.85 -4.63 -4.20
N LEU A 370 -8.34 -3.71 -3.35
CA LEU A 370 -9.52 -3.94 -2.49
C LEU A 370 -10.76 -4.28 -3.31
N TYR A 371 -11.03 -3.49 -4.34
CA TYR A 371 -12.18 -3.70 -5.22
C TYR A 371 -12.08 -5.03 -5.95
N ASN A 372 -10.92 -5.32 -6.55
CA ASN A 372 -10.68 -6.54 -7.31
C ASN A 372 -10.83 -7.81 -6.45
N ARG A 373 -10.35 -7.79 -5.21
CA ARG A 373 -10.59 -8.88 -4.25
C ARG A 373 -12.08 -9.01 -3.94
N SER A 374 -12.74 -7.89 -3.68
CA SER A 374 -14.13 -7.86 -3.22
C SER A 374 -15.12 -8.41 -4.26
N ILE A 375 -14.87 -8.16 -5.55
CA ILE A 375 -15.70 -8.71 -6.63
C ILE A 375 -15.45 -10.21 -6.88
N GLN A 376 -14.31 -10.76 -6.46
CA GLN A 376 -13.95 -12.17 -6.71
C GLN A 376 -14.22 -13.09 -5.52
N ILE A 377 -13.95 -12.65 -4.30
CA ILE A 377 -14.11 -13.45 -3.07
C ILE A 377 -15.28 -12.95 -2.20
N GLY A 378 -15.74 -11.72 -2.43
CA GLY A 378 -16.69 -11.01 -1.57
C GLY A 378 -16.01 -9.92 -0.74
N PRO A 379 -16.75 -8.89 -0.30
CA PRO A 379 -16.19 -7.77 0.45
C PRO A 379 -15.92 -8.14 1.93
N PRO A 380 -14.90 -7.55 2.58
CA PRO A 380 -14.72 -7.67 4.02
C PRO A 380 -15.86 -6.98 4.82
N PRO A 381 -16.16 -7.40 6.05
CA PRO A 381 -15.38 -8.37 6.85
C PRO A 381 -15.67 -9.84 6.49
N TYR A 382 -14.63 -10.66 6.52
CA TYR A 382 -14.67 -12.10 6.30
C TYR A 382 -14.96 -12.87 7.61
N PRO A 383 -15.56 -14.07 7.52
CA PRO A 383 -15.83 -14.91 8.69
C PRO A 383 -14.53 -15.51 9.24
N CYS A 384 -14.01 -14.92 10.31
CA CYS A 384 -12.79 -15.39 10.97
C CYS A 384 -13.08 -16.23 12.23
N PRO A 385 -12.26 -17.26 12.49
CA PRO A 385 -12.43 -18.16 13.63
C PRO A 385 -12.17 -17.51 14.99
#